data_AF-A0A967TF85-F1
#
_entry.id   AF-A0A967TF85-F1
#
_cell.length_a   1.000
_cell.length_b   1.000
_cell.length_c   1.000
_cell.angle_alpha   90.00
_cell.angle_beta   90.00
_cell.angle_gamma   90.00
#
_symmetry.space_group_name_H-M   'P 1'
#
loop_
_entity.id
_entity.type
_entity.pdbx_description
1 polymer ?
#
loop_
_entity_poly.entity_id
_entity_poly.type
_entity_poly.pdbx_seq_one_letter_code
_entity_poly.pdbx_strand_id
1 'polypeptide(L)' 'LEEMLGKIRAACDARAEKDIVIVTRTDARAVNGFDDALERSLAFAEAGADVV' A
#
# COMPACT_ATOMS: atom_id res chain seq x y z
N LEU A 1 2.00 9.11 -4.47
CA LEU A 1 2.40 7.69 -4.55
C LEU A 1 3.62 7.44 -3.68
N GLU A 2 4.74 8.10 -3.94
CA GLU A 2 5.99 7.98 -3.16
C GLU A 2 5.79 8.05 -1.64
N GLU A 3 5.02 9.02 -1.15
CA GLU A 3 4.75 9.14 0.29
C GLU A 3 4.08 7.89 0.89
N MET A 4 3.11 7.29 0.19
CA MET A 4 2.42 6.09 0.66
C MET A 4 3.36 4.87 0.60
N LEU A 5 4.21 4.77 -0.43
CA LEU A 5 5.23 3.71 -0.49
C LEU A 5 6.22 3.81 0.67
N GLY A 6 6.64 5.03 1.02
CA GLY A 6 7.48 5.27 2.20
C GLY A 6 6.81 4.81 3.49
N LYS A 7 5.51 5.10 3.67
CA LYS A 7 4.72 4.64 4.83
C LYS A 7 4.62 3.11 4.89
N ILE A 8 4.38 2.45 3.76
CA ILE A 8 4.31 0.98 3.69
C ILE A 8 5.65 0.36 4.08
N ARG A 9 6.76 0.86 3.52
CA ARG A 9 8.12 0.38 3.87
C ARG A 9 8.42 0.58 5.34
N ALA A 10 8.13 1.75 5.89
CA ALA A 10 8.30 2.01 7.32
C ALA A 10 7.45 1.07 8.19
N ALA A 11 6.21 0.77 7.79
CA ALA A 11 5.37 -0.20 8.49
C ALA A 11 5.94 -1.62 8.41
N CYS A 12 6.49 -2.02 7.25
CA CYS A 12 7.17 -3.29 7.08
C CYS A 12 8.43 -3.39 7.96
N ASP A 13 9.23 -2.33 8.01
CA ASP A 13 10.45 -2.26 8.83
C ASP A 13 10.13 -2.31 10.33
N ALA A 14 9.03 -1.68 10.75
CA ALA A 14 8.57 -1.67 12.14
C ALA A 14 7.84 -2.95 12.56
N ARG A 15 7.50 -3.85 11.62
CA ARG A 15 6.77 -5.09 11.91
C ARG A 15 7.67 -6.06 12.68
N ALA A 16 7.48 -6.09 14.00
CA ALA A 16 8.23 -6.97 14.90
C ALA A 16 7.76 -8.44 14.85
N GLU A 17 6.46 -8.66 14.64
CA GLU A 17 5.84 -9.99 14.66
C GLU A 17 5.19 -10.32 13.30
N LYS A 18 5.26 -11.59 12.89
CA LYS A 18 4.82 -12.04 11.56
C LYS A 18 3.30 -12.18 11.40
N ASP A 19 2.55 -12.02 12.49
CA ASP A 19 1.09 -12.07 12.55
C ASP A 19 0.44 -10.69 12.30
N ILE A 20 1.23 -9.62 12.21
CA ILE A 20 0.75 -8.30 11.81
C ILE A 20 0.57 -8.24 10.29
N VAL A 21 -0.68 -8.05 9.87
CA VAL A 21 -1.09 -7.87 8.47
C VAL A 21 -1.11 -6.38 8.13
N ILE A 22 -0.36 -5.98 7.11
CA ILE A 22 -0.32 -4.62 6.58
C ILE A 22 -1.34 -4.50 5.45
N VAL A 23 -2.48 -3.89 5.77
CA VAL A 23 -3.54 -3.59 4.80
C VAL A 23 -3.39 -2.16 4.30
N THR A 24 -3.37 -1.99 2.99
CA THR A 24 -3.33 -0.66 2.36
C THR A 24 -4.68 -0.29 1.79
N ARG A 25 -4.92 1.02 1.68
CA ARG A 25 -6.15 1.58 1.14
C ARG A 25 -5.80 2.76 0.25
N THR A 26 -6.52 2.88 -0.87
CA THR A 26 -6.49 4.07 -1.72
C THR A 26 -7.91 4.49 -2.08
N ASP A 27 -8.18 5.79 -1.95
CA ASP A 27 -9.42 6.40 -2.45
C ASP A 27 -9.23 6.97 -3.87
N ALA A 28 -8.08 6.69 -4.52
CA ALA A 28 -7.75 7.17 -5.86
C ALA A 28 -8.82 6.82 -6.90
N ARG A 29 -9.56 5.72 -6.71
CA ARG A 29 -10.63 5.33 -7.64
C ARG A 29 -11.68 6.43 -7.82
N ALA A 30 -12.05 7.11 -6.73
CA ALA A 30 -13.08 8.13 -6.77
C ALA A 30 -12.60 9.45 -7.38
N VAL A 31 -11.30 9.75 -7.29
CA VAL A 31 -10.71 11.04 -7.70
C VAL A 31 -10.08 10.96 -9.09
N ASN A 32 -9.37 9.86 -9.37
CA ASN A 32 -8.50 9.69 -10.53
C ASN A 32 -8.92 8.53 -11.44
N GLY A 33 -9.90 7.71 -11.02
CA GLY A 33 -10.40 6.58 -11.80
C GLY A 33 -9.75 5.23 -11.44
N PHE A 34 -10.25 4.17 -12.09
CA PHE A 34 -9.89 2.79 -11.74
C PHE A 34 -8.43 2.46 -12.05
N ASP A 35 -7.90 2.91 -13.19
CA ASP A 35 -6.55 2.54 -13.63
C ASP A 35 -5.47 3.11 -12.68
N ASP A 36 -5.57 4.38 -12.27
CA ASP A 36 -4.65 4.96 -11.26
C ASP A 36 -4.80 4.27 -9.91
N ALA A 37 -6.01 3.85 -9.52
CA ALA A 37 -6.19 3.07 -8.30
C ALA A 37 -5.50 1.70 -8.39
N LEU A 38 -5.63 1.01 -9.53
CA LEU A 38 -5.01 -0.29 -9.79
C LEU A 38 -3.47 -0.19 -9.80
N GLU A 39 -2.90 0.80 -10.51
CA GLU A 39 -1.45 1.02 -10.55
C GLU A 39 -0.88 1.26 -9.16
N ARG A 40 -1.56 2.09 -8.35
CA ARG A 40 -1.18 2.31 -6.94
C ARG A 40 -1.27 1.02 -6.14
N SER A 41 -2.35 0.26 -6.32
CA SER A 41 -2.54 -0.98 -5.59
C SER A 41 -1.43 -1.99 -5.87
N LEU A 42 -1.02 -2.13 -7.13
CA LEU A 42 0.12 -2.97 -7.51
C LEU A 42 1.42 -2.48 -6.86
N ALA A 43 1.69 -1.18 -6.91
CA ALA A 43 2.86 -0.59 -6.26
C ALA A 43 2.86 -0.78 -4.73
N PHE A 44 1.69 -0.78 -4.09
CA PHE A 44 1.57 -1.05 -2.66
C PHE A 44 1.92 -2.49 -2.32
N ALA A 45 1.43 -3.45 -3.12
CA ALA A 45 1.78 -4.86 -2.97
C ALA A 45 3.30 -5.08 -3.15
N GLU A 46 3.91 -4.46 -4.18
CA GLU A 46 5.36 -4.49 -4.39
C GLU A 46 6.16 -3.89 -3.23
N ALA A 47 5.61 -2.88 -2.55
CA ALA A 47 6.23 -2.26 -1.38
C ALA A 47 6.12 -3.10 -0.09
N GLY A 48 5.39 -4.21 -0.11
CA GLY A 48 5.29 -5.16 1.02
C GLY A 48 3.95 -5.15 1.75
N ALA A 49 2.91 -4.50 1.20
CA ALA A 49 1.57 -4.64 1.73
C ALA A 49 1.06 -6.08 1.53
N ASP A 50 0.41 -6.63 2.55
CA ASP A 50 -0.16 -7.98 2.50
C ASP A 50 -1.54 -7.99 1.82
N VAL A 51 -2.28 -6.88 1.91
CA VAL A 51 -3.64 -6.72 1.34
C VAL A 51 -3.81 -5.31 0.76
N VAL A 52 -4.57 -5.21 -0.33
CA VAL A 52 -4.85 -3.96 -1.06
C VAL A 52 -6.29 -3.88 -1.52
#